data_AF-A0A961FMK3-F1
#
_entry.id   AF-A0A961FMK3-F1
#
_cell.length_a   1.000
_cell.length_b   1.000
_cell.length_c   1.000
_cell.angle_alpha   90.00
_cell.angle_beta   90.00
_cell.angle_gamma   90.00
#
_symmetry.space_group_name_H-M   'P 1'
#
loop_
_entity.id
_entity.type
_entity.pdbx_description
1 polymer ?
#
loop_
_entity_poly.entity_id
_entity_poly.type
_entity_poly.pdbx_seq_one_letter_code
_entity_poly.pdbx_strand_id
1 'polypeptide(L)'
;MSLPVLANAGAAVSSKATAPMAPVDAIDWKDNTISPVINPMYMEDPVIRSEIRPIFAYHNISNDFVTQGGNAQLYALQLRWAITDRLAFIATQDGYFNIDTGLGVQWDGWMDIAAGFKYAVIDSQEHQFILTPGFTFSIPLGSEEVFQGKGDGEFDFFVSAMKGFGNAHLMGNVGLRTPISGAQSTSLHYSLMADYWVSPWFIPFVAANGWTVLSEGSSIPLDSEGYDVINFGSSRAGGVTQMTVGGGFRSRILSNVFFGAGYEIAVISPEGLTDDRFTFDLSIRF
;
A
#
# COMPACT_ATOMS: atom_id res chain seq x y z
N MET A 1 -80.98 50.10 18.16
CA MET A 1 -79.80 49.35 18.64
C MET A 1 -79.54 48.25 17.63
N SER A 2 -78.62 48.48 16.69
CA SER A 2 -78.28 47.52 15.63
C SER A 2 -77.04 48.04 14.88
N LEU A 3 -75.88 47.49 15.22
CA LEU A 3 -74.61 47.67 14.50
C LEU A 3 -74.44 46.50 13.52
N PRO A 4 -74.00 46.71 12.27
CA PRO A 4 -73.56 45.62 11.42
C PRO A 4 -72.08 45.29 11.72
N VAL A 5 -71.79 44.03 11.96
CA VAL A 5 -70.41 43.49 12.04
C VAL A 5 -69.96 43.16 10.62
N LEU A 6 -68.97 43.89 10.12
CA LEU A 6 -68.23 43.54 8.90
C LEU A 6 -67.15 42.53 9.27
N ALA A 7 -67.32 41.27 8.84
CA ALA A 7 -66.28 40.25 8.92
C ALA A 7 -65.24 40.50 7.82
N ASN A 8 -64.03 40.89 8.24
CA ASN A 8 -62.89 41.07 7.35
C ASN A 8 -62.25 39.69 7.11
N ALA A 9 -62.36 39.15 5.90
CA ALA A 9 -61.73 37.90 5.52
C ALA A 9 -60.21 38.09 5.41
N GLY A 10 -59.46 37.44 6.29
CA GLY A 10 -57.99 37.43 6.25
C GLY A 10 -57.48 36.81 4.95
N ALA A 11 -56.62 37.54 4.25
CA ALA A 11 -55.91 37.04 3.07
C ALA A 11 -55.01 35.86 3.45
N ALA A 12 -55.12 34.76 2.70
CA ALA A 12 -54.25 33.61 2.84
C ALA A 12 -52.81 33.98 2.48
N VAL A 13 -51.90 33.84 3.44
CA VAL A 13 -50.46 33.97 3.21
C VAL A 13 -50.01 32.74 2.42
N SER A 14 -49.72 32.93 1.13
CA SER A 14 -49.07 31.92 0.29
C SER A 14 -47.71 31.57 0.89
N SER A 15 -47.55 30.37 1.44
CA SER A 15 -46.23 29.83 1.78
C SER A 15 -45.45 29.67 0.48
N LYS A 16 -44.36 30.44 0.34
CA LYS A 16 -43.38 30.18 -0.72
C LYS A 16 -42.83 28.78 -0.49
N ALA A 17 -43.07 27.88 -1.44
CA ALA A 17 -42.41 26.58 -1.47
C ALA A 17 -40.89 26.81 -1.45
N THR A 18 -40.21 26.20 -0.49
CA THR A 18 -38.75 26.19 -0.39
C THR A 18 -38.22 25.58 -1.69
N ALA A 19 -37.31 26.29 -2.38
CA ALA A 19 -36.65 25.75 -3.56
C ALA A 19 -35.99 24.41 -3.19
N PRO A 20 -36.07 23.37 -4.04
CA PRO A 20 -35.37 22.13 -3.78
C PRO A 20 -33.88 22.43 -3.60
N MET A 21 -33.31 22.00 -2.47
CA MET A 21 -31.86 22.00 -2.28
C MET A 21 -31.24 21.29 -3.48
N ALA A 22 -30.24 21.92 -4.09
CA ALA A 22 -29.41 21.25 -5.08
C ALA A 22 -28.94 19.91 -4.51
N PRO A 23 -28.88 18.82 -5.31
CA PRO A 23 -28.31 17.57 -4.85
C PRO A 23 -26.94 17.85 -4.26
N VAL A 24 -26.73 17.48 -3.00
CA VAL A 24 -25.37 17.39 -2.47
C VAL A 24 -24.70 16.32 -3.31
N ASP A 25 -23.67 16.67 -4.07
CA ASP A 25 -22.89 15.69 -4.82
C ASP A 25 -22.51 14.57 -3.85
N ALA A 26 -22.87 13.33 -4.19
CA ALA A 26 -22.54 12.19 -3.36
C ALA A 26 -21.02 12.12 -3.28
N ILE A 27 -20.47 12.27 -2.06
CA ILE A 27 -19.03 12.13 -1.80
C ILE A 27 -18.59 10.78 -2.37
N ASP A 28 -17.55 10.77 -3.20
CA ASP A 28 -16.98 9.52 -3.68
C ASP A 28 -16.44 8.77 -2.45
N TRP A 29 -16.86 7.52 -2.27
CA TRP A 29 -16.40 6.72 -1.12
C TRP A 29 -14.87 6.57 -1.14
N LYS A 30 -14.26 6.57 -2.34
CA LYS A 30 -12.81 6.51 -2.53
C LYS A 30 -12.09 7.73 -1.95
N ASP A 31 -12.75 8.87 -1.79
CA ASP A 31 -12.15 10.05 -1.14
C ASP A 31 -11.84 9.80 0.34
N ASN A 32 -12.57 8.87 0.96
CA ASN A 32 -12.38 8.46 2.34
C ASN A 32 -11.47 7.23 2.49
N THR A 33 -10.90 6.73 1.39
CA THR A 33 -9.98 5.59 1.40
C THR A 33 -8.52 6.04 1.45
N ILE A 34 -7.65 5.16 1.95
CA ILE A 34 -6.22 5.44 2.10
C ILE A 34 -5.36 4.44 1.34
N SER A 35 -4.20 4.90 0.88
CA SER A 35 -3.12 3.99 0.45
C SER A 35 -2.59 3.22 1.65
N PRO A 36 -2.15 1.97 1.46
CA PRO A 36 -1.53 1.19 2.53
C PRO A 36 -0.18 1.78 2.92
N VAL A 37 0.07 1.97 4.21
CA VAL A 37 1.31 2.56 4.74
C VAL A 37 2.37 1.48 4.96
N ILE A 38 1.98 0.34 5.54
CA ILE A 38 2.85 -0.82 5.72
C ILE A 38 2.84 -1.72 4.49
N ASN A 39 3.92 -2.50 4.29
CA ASN A 39 4.20 -3.24 3.06
C ASN A 39 3.96 -2.41 1.78
N PRO A 40 4.51 -1.19 1.69
CA PRO A 40 4.10 -0.23 0.67
C PRO A 40 4.54 -0.64 -0.75
N MET A 41 5.49 -1.57 -0.89
CA MET A 41 6.05 -2.00 -2.18
C MET A 41 5.17 -3.03 -2.88
N TYR A 42 4.51 -3.91 -2.11
CA TYR A 42 3.70 -5.01 -2.64
C TYR A 42 2.20 -4.84 -2.41
N MET A 43 1.80 -4.19 -1.31
CA MET A 43 0.40 -3.89 -1.06
C MET A 43 -0.05 -2.74 -1.98
N GLU A 44 -0.48 -3.08 -3.19
CA GLU A 44 -0.89 -2.07 -4.17
C GLU A 44 -2.31 -1.57 -3.85
N ASP A 45 -2.47 -0.25 -3.84
CA ASP A 45 -3.76 0.42 -3.72
C ASP A 45 -4.62 0.15 -4.98
N PRO A 46 -5.85 -0.37 -4.88
CA PRO A 46 -6.65 -0.67 -6.06
C PRO A 46 -7.19 0.59 -6.74
N VAL A 47 -7.20 1.76 -6.08
CA VAL A 47 -7.70 3.01 -6.64
C VAL A 47 -6.77 3.53 -7.73
N ILE A 48 -7.37 3.90 -8.86
CA ILE A 48 -6.68 4.55 -9.99
C ILE A 48 -6.57 6.04 -9.67
N ARG A 49 -5.34 6.51 -9.44
CA ARG A 49 -5.05 7.93 -9.14
C ARG A 49 -3.62 8.29 -9.54
N SER A 50 -3.40 9.58 -9.74
CA SER A 50 -2.06 10.15 -9.86
C SER A 50 -1.51 10.53 -8.49
N GLU A 51 -0.31 10.06 -8.18
CA GLU A 51 0.28 10.16 -6.85
C GLU A 51 1.80 10.06 -6.94
N ILE A 52 2.50 10.94 -6.23
CA ILE A 52 3.91 10.73 -5.89
C ILE A 52 4.00 10.43 -4.39
N ARG A 53 4.82 9.44 -4.03
CA ARG A 53 4.90 8.94 -2.66
C ARG A 53 6.33 8.67 -2.23
N PRO A 54 7.03 9.64 -1.63
CA PRO A 54 8.24 9.37 -0.87
C PRO A 54 7.91 8.52 0.37
N ILE A 55 8.77 7.54 0.63
CA ILE A 55 8.62 6.56 1.71
C ILE A 55 9.96 6.47 2.44
N PHE A 56 9.89 6.49 3.76
CA PHE A 56 10.99 6.13 4.64
C PHE A 56 10.58 4.91 5.46
N ALA A 57 11.43 3.90 5.53
CA ALA A 57 11.23 2.77 6.41
C ALA A 57 12.48 2.50 7.25
N TYR A 58 12.29 2.15 8.51
CA TYR A 58 13.35 1.74 9.43
C TYR A 58 12.99 0.36 9.97
N HIS A 59 13.85 -0.61 9.69
CA HIS A 59 13.70 -2.01 10.08
C HIS A 59 14.70 -2.33 11.19
N ASN A 60 14.25 -3.02 12.23
CA ASN A 60 15.14 -3.81 13.05
C ASN A 60 15.28 -5.19 12.41
N ILE A 61 16.52 -5.65 12.25
CA ILE A 61 16.80 -6.97 11.71
C ILE A 61 16.81 -7.96 12.87
N SER A 62 16.21 -9.13 12.68
CA SER A 62 16.16 -10.16 13.72
C SER A 62 17.57 -10.64 14.10
N ASN A 63 17.78 -10.90 15.39
CA ASN A 63 19.05 -11.47 15.89
C ASN A 63 19.30 -12.88 15.37
N ASP A 64 18.25 -13.59 14.96
CA ASP A 64 18.33 -14.93 14.40
C ASP A 64 18.67 -14.92 12.89
N PHE A 65 18.70 -13.74 12.27
CA PHE A 65 19.14 -13.59 10.88
C PHE A 65 20.66 -13.65 10.75
N VAL A 66 21.17 -13.93 9.55
CA VAL A 66 22.62 -14.11 9.30
C VAL A 66 23.49 -12.89 9.61
N THR A 67 22.89 -11.70 9.69
CA THR A 67 23.57 -10.46 10.10
C THR A 67 23.69 -10.30 11.62
N GLN A 68 23.15 -11.24 12.40
CA GLN A 68 23.10 -11.23 13.87
C GLN A 68 22.47 -9.95 14.42
N GLY A 69 21.33 -9.57 13.84
CA GLY A 69 20.64 -8.32 14.14
C GLY A 69 21.13 -7.15 13.30
N GLY A 70 20.93 -5.94 13.81
CA GLY A 70 21.23 -4.69 13.13
C GLY A 70 19.96 -3.91 12.74
N ASN A 71 20.12 -2.94 11.84
CA ASN A 71 18.99 -2.19 11.29
C ASN A 71 19.15 -1.95 9.78
N ALA A 72 18.03 -1.71 9.11
CA ALA A 72 18.03 -1.29 7.72
C ALA A 72 17.13 -0.08 7.51
N GLN A 73 17.56 0.83 6.64
CA GLN A 73 16.87 2.05 6.30
C GLN A 73 16.56 2.07 4.81
N LEU A 74 15.30 2.28 4.50
CA LEU A 74 14.78 2.39 3.15
C LEU A 74 14.36 3.83 2.86
N TYR A 75 14.86 4.37 1.76
CA TYR A 75 14.44 5.65 1.20
C TYR A 75 13.91 5.40 -0.21
N ALA A 76 12.60 5.34 -0.37
CA ALA A 76 11.96 4.95 -1.62
C ALA A 76 11.05 6.05 -2.18
N LEU A 77 10.78 5.97 -3.48
CA LEU A 77 9.84 6.84 -4.17
C LEU A 77 8.91 5.99 -5.03
N GLN A 78 7.60 6.11 -4.82
CA GLN A 78 6.62 5.58 -5.76
C GLN A 78 6.02 6.67 -6.61
N LEU A 79 5.70 6.31 -7.86
CA LEU A 79 4.93 7.13 -8.78
C LEU A 79 3.74 6.32 -9.28
N ARG A 80 2.57 6.93 -9.27
CA ARG A 80 1.37 6.44 -9.96
C ARG A 80 0.88 7.54 -10.87
N TRP A 81 0.57 7.20 -12.11
CA TRP A 81 0.01 8.11 -13.09
C TRP A 81 -1.29 7.51 -13.62
N ALA A 82 -2.42 8.14 -13.32
CA ALA A 82 -3.69 7.77 -13.92
C ALA A 82 -3.73 8.20 -15.40
N ILE A 83 -3.65 7.24 -16.31
CA ILE A 83 -3.69 7.46 -17.76
C ILE A 83 -5.14 7.66 -18.21
N THR A 84 -6.05 6.91 -17.58
CA THR A 84 -7.50 7.04 -17.71
C THR A 84 -8.14 6.81 -16.34
N ASP A 85 -9.47 6.89 -16.24
CA ASP A 85 -10.20 6.55 -15.02
C ASP A 85 -10.05 5.08 -14.60
N ARG A 86 -9.54 4.20 -15.49
CA ARG A 86 -9.37 2.76 -15.22
C ARG A 86 -7.93 2.27 -15.31
N LEU A 87 -7.04 2.96 -16.02
CA LEU A 87 -5.67 2.52 -16.29
C LEU A 87 -4.68 3.46 -15.62
N ALA A 88 -3.74 2.91 -14.87
CA ALA A 88 -2.60 3.65 -14.35
C ALA A 88 -1.28 2.98 -14.73
N PHE A 89 -0.29 3.82 -15.03
CA PHE A 89 1.12 3.44 -14.93
C PHE A 89 1.54 3.53 -13.46
N ILE A 90 2.36 2.59 -13.01
CA ILE A 90 2.88 2.53 -11.65
C ILE A 90 4.38 2.26 -11.68
N ALA A 91 5.14 2.98 -10.86
CA ALA A 91 6.50 2.66 -10.48
C ALA A 91 6.48 2.45 -8.96
N THR A 92 6.58 1.19 -8.53
CA THR A 92 6.27 0.77 -7.16
C THR A 92 7.50 0.53 -6.32
N GLN A 93 8.65 0.30 -6.94
CA GLN A 93 9.94 0.12 -6.27
C GLN A 93 10.99 0.96 -6.97
N ASP A 94 11.68 1.76 -6.19
CA ASP A 94 12.89 2.52 -6.50
C ASP A 94 13.41 3.04 -5.16
N GLY A 95 14.70 3.34 -5.04
CA GLY A 95 15.23 4.00 -3.87
C GLY A 95 16.62 3.57 -3.45
N TYR A 96 16.97 3.96 -2.23
CA TYR A 96 18.26 3.71 -1.60
C TYR A 96 18.06 2.90 -0.33
N PHE A 97 18.93 1.92 -0.13
CA PHE A 97 18.95 1.07 1.04
C PHE A 97 20.26 1.24 1.78
N ASN A 98 20.20 1.28 3.11
CA ASN A 98 21.35 1.27 3.99
C ASN A 98 21.11 0.18 5.04
N ILE A 99 22.09 -0.71 5.22
CA ILE A 99 22.01 -1.86 6.12
C ILE A 99 23.20 -1.78 7.07
N ASP A 100 22.91 -1.62 8.36
CA ASP A 100 23.87 -1.73 9.44
C ASP A 100 23.71 -3.10 10.10
N THR A 101 24.68 -3.99 9.92
CA THR A 101 24.61 -5.34 10.49
C THR A 101 25.02 -5.36 11.97
N GLY A 102 24.51 -6.33 12.74
CA GLY A 102 25.00 -6.61 14.09
C GLY A 102 26.47 -7.04 14.16
N LEU A 103 27.07 -7.39 13.02
CA LEU A 103 28.48 -7.74 12.87
C LEU A 103 29.41 -6.52 12.71
N GLY A 104 28.88 -5.29 12.68
CA GLY A 104 29.65 -4.06 12.50
C GLY A 104 30.06 -3.77 11.06
N VAL A 105 29.44 -4.46 10.09
CA VAL A 105 29.59 -4.20 8.65
C VAL A 105 28.41 -3.35 8.19
N GLN A 106 28.67 -2.36 7.34
CA GLN A 106 27.67 -1.50 6.71
C GLN A 106 27.62 -1.76 5.21
N TRP A 107 26.43 -1.81 4.66
CA TRP A 107 26.17 -1.93 3.22
C TRP A 107 25.20 -0.85 2.79
N ASP A 108 25.43 -0.26 1.62
CA ASP A 108 24.51 0.72 1.09
C ASP A 108 24.47 0.72 -0.44
N GLY A 109 23.35 1.14 -1.00
CA GLY A 109 23.22 1.19 -2.45
C GLY A 109 21.81 1.40 -2.95
N TRP A 110 21.73 1.60 -4.26
CA TRP A 110 20.47 1.75 -4.98
C TRP A 110 19.74 0.42 -5.09
N MET A 111 18.41 0.48 -5.07
CA MET A 111 17.53 -0.66 -5.32
C MET A 111 17.23 -0.85 -6.80
N ASP A 112 16.73 -2.03 -7.12
CA ASP A 112 16.12 -2.29 -8.41
C ASP A 112 14.88 -1.42 -8.62
N ILE A 113 14.59 -1.14 -9.88
CA ILE A 113 13.46 -0.29 -10.28
C ILE A 113 12.36 -1.19 -10.80
N ALA A 114 11.17 -1.13 -10.18
CA ALA A 114 9.99 -1.85 -10.63
C ALA A 114 8.92 -0.91 -11.16
N ALA A 115 8.46 -1.18 -12.39
CA ALA A 115 7.38 -0.41 -13.02
C ALA A 115 6.45 -1.29 -13.85
N GLY A 116 5.23 -0.82 -14.07
CA GLY A 116 4.24 -1.51 -14.88
C GLY A 116 2.91 -0.79 -14.89
N PHE A 117 1.83 -1.57 -14.95
CA PHE A 117 0.48 -1.06 -15.14
C PHE A 117 -0.52 -1.78 -14.27
N LYS A 118 -1.59 -1.07 -13.91
CA LYS A 118 -2.76 -1.63 -13.25
C LYS A 118 -4.05 -1.14 -13.91
N TYR A 119 -5.06 -1.98 -13.95
CA TYR A 119 -6.33 -1.68 -14.61
C TYR A 119 -7.53 -2.06 -13.74
N ALA A 120 -8.38 -1.09 -13.40
CA ALA A 120 -9.62 -1.30 -12.64
C ALA A 120 -10.68 -2.01 -13.51
N VAL A 121 -10.71 -3.34 -13.43
CA VAL A 121 -11.69 -4.19 -14.14
C VAL A 121 -13.09 -4.03 -13.55
N ILE A 122 -13.20 -3.73 -12.26
CA ILE A 122 -14.44 -3.36 -11.59
C ILE A 122 -14.19 -2.06 -10.85
N ASP A 123 -15.05 -1.07 -11.04
CA ASP A 123 -15.12 0.15 -10.23
C ASP A 123 -16.60 0.51 -10.09
N SER A 124 -17.18 0.18 -8.94
CA SER A 124 -18.62 0.32 -8.65
C SER A 124 -18.82 1.28 -7.49
N GLN A 125 -19.37 2.45 -7.80
CA GLN A 125 -19.76 3.45 -6.81
C GLN A 125 -20.89 2.94 -5.91
N GLU A 126 -21.93 2.36 -6.52
CA GLU A 126 -23.12 1.85 -5.82
C GLU A 126 -22.76 0.78 -4.79
N HIS A 127 -21.84 -0.13 -5.16
CA HIS A 127 -21.42 -1.20 -4.29
C HIS A 127 -20.16 -0.86 -3.49
N GLN A 128 -19.64 0.37 -3.54
CA GLN A 128 -18.38 0.76 -2.91
C GLN A 128 -17.28 -0.30 -3.09
N PHE A 129 -17.05 -0.74 -4.33
CA PHE A 129 -16.18 -1.87 -4.62
C PHE A 129 -15.30 -1.61 -5.84
N ILE A 130 -14.01 -1.92 -5.71
CA ILE A 130 -13.03 -1.82 -6.79
C ILE A 130 -12.17 -3.08 -6.83
N LEU A 131 -11.87 -3.55 -8.04
CA LEU A 131 -10.99 -4.69 -8.32
C LEU A 131 -10.02 -4.30 -9.43
N THR A 132 -8.74 -4.42 -9.15
CA THR A 132 -7.65 -3.89 -9.97
C THR A 132 -6.52 -4.91 -10.05
N PRO A 133 -6.52 -5.78 -11.07
CA PRO A 133 -5.32 -6.51 -11.46
C PRO A 133 -4.24 -5.57 -12.02
N GLY A 134 -2.99 -6.00 -11.92
CA GLY A 134 -1.87 -5.31 -12.51
C GLY A 134 -0.63 -6.20 -12.56
N PHE A 135 0.44 -5.63 -13.09
CA PHE A 135 1.75 -6.22 -13.02
C PHE A 135 2.83 -5.14 -12.95
N THR A 136 3.99 -5.51 -12.40
CA THR A 136 5.23 -4.76 -12.54
C THR A 136 6.33 -5.66 -13.05
N PHE A 137 7.37 -5.05 -13.61
CA PHE A 137 8.62 -5.69 -13.96
C PHE A 137 9.75 -4.97 -13.25
N SER A 138 10.53 -5.71 -12.45
CA SER A 138 11.73 -5.24 -11.78
C SER A 138 12.94 -5.36 -12.70
N ILE A 139 13.62 -4.25 -12.91
CA ILE A 139 14.84 -4.15 -13.70
C ILE A 139 16.04 -4.17 -12.74
N PRO A 140 16.98 -5.12 -12.88
CA PRO A 140 18.09 -5.31 -11.95
C PRO A 140 19.19 -4.24 -12.14
N LEU A 141 18.89 -3.00 -11.75
CA LEU A 141 19.79 -1.84 -11.86
C LEU A 141 20.42 -1.44 -10.52
N GLY A 142 20.02 -2.08 -9.43
CA GLY A 142 20.50 -1.78 -8.09
C GLY A 142 21.90 -2.33 -7.80
N SER A 143 22.36 -2.09 -6.58
CA SER A 143 23.66 -2.54 -6.09
C SER A 143 23.58 -3.94 -5.47
N GLU A 144 24.44 -4.85 -5.92
CA GLU A 144 24.57 -6.19 -5.34
C GLU A 144 24.97 -6.17 -3.85
N GLU A 145 25.59 -5.08 -3.38
CA GLU A 145 25.99 -4.90 -1.98
C GLU A 145 24.79 -4.87 -1.03
N VAL A 146 23.66 -4.35 -1.48
CA VAL A 146 22.38 -4.37 -0.76
C VAL A 146 21.42 -5.44 -1.31
N PHE A 147 21.98 -6.48 -1.93
CA PHE A 147 21.26 -7.63 -2.47
C PHE A 147 20.29 -7.29 -3.61
N GLN A 148 20.57 -6.22 -4.35
CA GLN A 148 19.84 -5.78 -5.54
C GLN A 148 20.67 -6.08 -6.80
N GLY A 149 20.19 -5.76 -8.00
CA GLY A 149 20.95 -5.95 -9.23
C GLY A 149 21.19 -7.40 -9.62
N LYS A 150 20.46 -8.35 -9.03
CA LYS A 150 20.62 -9.79 -9.26
C LYS A 150 19.58 -10.33 -10.24
N GLY A 151 19.98 -11.36 -10.99
CA GLY A 151 19.11 -12.03 -11.95
C GLY A 151 18.90 -11.22 -13.23
N ASP A 152 17.95 -11.68 -14.06
CA ASP A 152 17.65 -11.06 -15.36
C ASP A 152 16.35 -10.22 -15.31
N GLY A 153 15.90 -9.89 -14.10
CA GLY A 153 14.63 -9.21 -13.81
C GLY A 153 13.54 -10.16 -13.34
N GLU A 154 12.46 -9.56 -12.83
CA GLU A 154 11.38 -10.27 -12.14
C GLU A 154 10.02 -9.64 -12.46
N PHE A 155 9.03 -10.47 -12.78
CA PHE A 155 7.64 -10.01 -12.87
C PHE A 155 6.95 -10.14 -11.52
N ASP A 156 6.16 -9.14 -11.13
CA ASP A 156 5.15 -9.27 -10.09
C ASP A 156 3.76 -9.12 -10.71
N PHE A 157 2.97 -10.20 -10.72
CA PHE A 157 1.57 -10.16 -11.16
C PHE A 157 0.67 -10.14 -9.94
N PHE A 158 -0.18 -9.13 -9.82
CA PHE A 158 -1.01 -8.96 -8.63
C PHE A 158 -2.48 -8.66 -8.94
N VAL A 159 -3.31 -8.88 -7.94
CA VAL A 159 -4.71 -8.45 -7.89
C VAL A 159 -4.93 -7.73 -6.58
N SER A 160 -5.41 -6.49 -6.66
CA SER A 160 -5.82 -5.70 -5.50
C SER A 160 -7.32 -5.42 -5.55
N ALA A 161 -7.98 -5.46 -4.38
CA ALA A 161 -9.40 -5.17 -4.24
C ALA A 161 -9.66 -4.34 -2.99
N MET A 162 -10.68 -3.49 -3.04
CA MET A 162 -11.16 -2.77 -1.87
C MET A 162 -12.69 -2.73 -1.85
N LYS A 163 -13.24 -2.93 -0.66
CA LYS A 163 -14.67 -2.81 -0.37
C LYS A 163 -14.89 -1.79 0.74
N GLY A 164 -15.73 -0.81 0.47
CA GLY A 164 -16.24 0.14 1.47
C GLY A 164 -17.52 -0.33 2.16
N PHE A 165 -17.66 0.11 3.40
CA PHE A 165 -18.84 -0.04 4.26
C PHE A 165 -19.08 1.30 4.98
N GLY A 166 -19.45 2.32 4.21
CA GLY A 166 -19.50 3.70 4.72
C GLY A 166 -18.08 4.22 5.00
N ASN A 167 -17.76 4.46 6.27
CA ASN A 167 -16.43 4.95 6.68
C ASN A 167 -15.41 3.83 6.92
N ALA A 168 -15.84 2.57 7.01
CA ALA A 168 -14.95 1.43 7.15
C ALA A 168 -14.58 0.89 5.76
N HIS A 169 -13.33 0.49 5.56
CA HIS A 169 -12.90 -0.15 4.32
C HIS A 169 -12.08 -1.39 4.60
N LEU A 170 -12.15 -2.35 3.68
CA LEU A 170 -11.35 -3.56 3.66
C LEU A 170 -10.61 -3.62 2.32
N MET A 171 -9.28 -3.67 2.37
CA MET A 171 -8.41 -3.80 1.21
C MET A 171 -7.67 -5.13 1.27
N GLY A 172 -7.62 -5.85 0.15
CA GLY A 172 -6.84 -7.07 -0.01
C GLY A 172 -5.94 -6.98 -1.24
N ASN A 173 -4.74 -7.52 -1.15
CA ASN A 173 -3.82 -7.67 -2.26
C ASN A 173 -3.22 -9.09 -2.25
N VAL A 174 -3.06 -9.68 -3.42
CA VAL A 174 -2.28 -10.91 -3.61
C VAL A 174 -1.46 -10.77 -4.88
N GLY A 175 -0.21 -11.19 -4.85
CA GLY A 175 0.64 -11.21 -6.04
C GLY A 175 1.66 -12.32 -6.07
N LEU A 176 2.16 -12.59 -7.27
CA LEU A 176 3.09 -13.65 -7.61
C LEU A 176 4.32 -13.03 -8.26
N ARG A 177 5.45 -13.15 -7.57
CA ARG A 177 6.77 -12.77 -8.05
C ARG A 177 7.40 -13.93 -8.79
N THR A 178 7.67 -13.75 -10.07
CA THR A 178 8.24 -14.74 -10.98
C THR A 178 9.51 -14.18 -11.63
N PRO A 179 10.68 -14.56 -11.12
CA PRO A 179 11.96 -14.22 -11.75
C PRO A 179 12.08 -14.78 -13.17
N ILE A 180 12.79 -14.07 -14.05
CA ILE A 180 13.09 -14.54 -15.41
C ILE A 180 14.11 -15.69 -15.38
N SER A 181 15.05 -15.66 -14.43
CA SER A 181 16.09 -16.67 -14.27
C SER A 181 16.03 -17.32 -12.89
N GLY A 182 16.62 -18.52 -12.76
CA GLY A 182 16.64 -19.26 -11.50
C GLY A 182 17.51 -18.67 -10.40
N ALA A 183 18.13 -17.50 -10.64
CA ALA A 183 18.95 -16.83 -9.64
C ALA A 183 18.11 -16.40 -8.43
N GLN A 184 16.90 -15.89 -8.65
CA GLN A 184 15.99 -15.40 -7.62
C GLN A 184 14.87 -16.41 -7.35
N SER A 185 14.25 -16.30 -6.18
CA SER A 185 13.16 -17.20 -5.76
C SER A 185 11.82 -16.77 -6.33
N THR A 186 10.94 -17.72 -6.66
CA THR A 186 9.53 -17.42 -6.95
C THR A 186 8.77 -17.33 -5.62
N SER A 187 8.02 -16.25 -5.41
CA SER A 187 7.30 -16.04 -4.14
C SER A 187 5.89 -15.50 -4.34
N LEU A 188 5.00 -15.88 -3.44
CA LEU A 188 3.67 -15.30 -3.28
C LEU A 188 3.76 -14.20 -2.22
N HIS A 189 3.11 -13.06 -2.45
CA HIS A 189 2.84 -12.08 -1.41
C HIS A 189 1.34 -11.87 -1.28
N TYR A 190 0.90 -11.54 -0.07
CA TYR A 190 -0.50 -11.28 0.21
C TYR A 190 -0.64 -10.34 1.40
N SER A 191 -1.61 -9.44 1.29
CA SER A 191 -1.87 -8.41 2.30
C SER A 191 -3.37 -8.24 2.52
N LEU A 192 -3.75 -7.96 3.76
CA LEU A 192 -5.09 -7.59 4.16
C LEU A 192 -5.01 -6.37 5.09
N MET A 193 -5.81 -5.35 4.82
CA MET A 193 -5.87 -4.13 5.62
C MET A 193 -7.31 -3.74 5.86
N ALA A 194 -7.60 -3.30 7.08
CA ALA A 194 -8.84 -2.64 7.44
C ALA A 194 -8.53 -1.24 7.96
N ASP A 195 -9.25 -0.25 7.46
CA ASP A 195 -9.16 1.14 7.88
C ASP A 195 -10.53 1.74 8.19
N TYR A 196 -10.52 2.83 8.94
CA TYR A 196 -11.74 3.54 9.30
C TYR A 196 -11.54 5.06 9.23
N TRP A 197 -12.34 5.73 8.41
CA TRP A 197 -12.34 7.19 8.32
C TRP A 197 -13.03 7.82 9.55
N VAL A 198 -12.24 8.17 10.57
CA VAL A 198 -12.74 8.90 11.74
C VAL A 198 -12.89 10.38 11.40
N SER A 199 -11.85 10.97 10.82
CA SER A 199 -11.81 12.36 10.38
C SER A 199 -10.69 12.56 9.36
N PRO A 200 -10.61 13.71 8.67
CA PRO A 200 -9.49 14.00 7.79
C PRO A 200 -8.12 13.90 8.47
N TRP A 201 -8.03 14.12 9.78
CA TRP A 201 -6.75 14.17 10.51
C TRP A 201 -6.30 12.82 11.05
N PHE A 202 -7.19 11.84 11.10
CA PHE A 202 -6.93 10.54 11.71
C PHE A 202 -7.76 9.45 11.05
N ILE A 203 -7.09 8.61 10.28
CA ILE A 203 -7.64 7.46 9.58
C ILE A 203 -6.82 6.25 10.02
N PRO A 204 -7.18 5.61 11.16
CA PRO A 204 -6.45 4.45 11.65
C PRO A 204 -6.61 3.26 10.71
N PHE A 205 -5.59 2.40 10.71
CA PHE A 205 -5.64 1.11 10.03
C PHE A 205 -4.94 0.03 10.84
N VAL A 206 -5.31 -1.22 10.54
CA VAL A 206 -4.58 -2.44 10.89
C VAL A 206 -4.38 -3.25 9.63
N ALA A 207 -3.25 -3.96 9.54
CA ALA A 207 -2.95 -4.77 8.38
C ALA A 207 -2.10 -6.00 8.75
N ALA A 208 -2.21 -7.04 7.93
CA ALA A 208 -1.41 -8.24 7.99
C ALA A 208 -0.82 -8.49 6.59
N ASN A 209 0.46 -8.83 6.55
CA ASN A 209 1.21 -9.11 5.33
C ASN A 209 1.86 -10.49 5.45
N GLY A 210 2.01 -11.18 4.33
CA GLY A 210 2.74 -12.43 4.29
C GLY A 210 3.40 -12.68 2.95
N TRP A 211 4.50 -13.43 3.02
CA TRP A 211 5.29 -13.82 1.87
C TRP A 211 5.64 -15.30 1.99
N THR A 212 5.35 -16.07 0.94
CA THR A 212 5.65 -17.50 0.89
C THR A 212 6.54 -17.77 -0.31
N VAL A 213 7.69 -18.39 -0.07
CA VAL A 213 8.56 -18.86 -1.16
C VAL A 213 7.92 -20.12 -1.76
N LEU A 214 7.56 -20.06 -3.05
CA LEU A 214 6.96 -21.17 -3.77
C LEU A 214 8.02 -22.06 -4.44
N SER A 215 9.08 -21.44 -4.96
CA SER A 215 10.23 -22.13 -5.53
C SER A 215 11.50 -21.37 -5.17
N GLU A 216 12.52 -22.12 -4.80
CA GLU A 216 13.83 -21.61 -4.40
C GLU A 216 14.59 -21.02 -5.59
N GLY A 217 15.39 -20.00 -5.31
CA GLY A 217 16.45 -19.54 -6.20
C GLY A 217 17.77 -20.28 -5.95
N SER A 218 18.82 -19.87 -6.65
CA SER A 218 20.14 -20.51 -6.57
C SER A 218 21.28 -19.56 -6.20
N SER A 219 20.97 -18.35 -5.72
CA SER A 219 21.96 -17.29 -5.52
C SER A 219 22.68 -17.39 -4.18
N ILE A 220 21.96 -17.68 -3.08
CA ILE A 220 22.58 -17.71 -1.74
C ILE A 220 22.12 -18.96 -0.98
N PRO A 221 23.04 -19.67 -0.30
CA PRO A 221 22.69 -20.83 0.50
C PRO A 221 22.09 -20.40 1.86
N LEU A 222 20.91 -19.77 1.86
CA LEU A 222 20.11 -19.44 3.05
C LEU A 222 18.80 -20.26 3.10
N ASP A 223 18.24 -20.40 4.30
CA ASP A 223 16.95 -21.02 4.60
C ASP A 223 15.83 -20.00 4.88
N SER A 224 16.13 -18.71 4.70
CA SER A 224 15.18 -17.60 4.77
C SER A 224 15.37 -16.68 3.58
N GLU A 225 14.27 -16.13 3.06
CA GLU A 225 14.28 -15.10 2.03
C GLU A 225 14.36 -13.67 2.62
N GLY A 226 14.47 -12.66 1.76
CA GLY A 226 14.42 -11.25 2.16
C GLY A 226 12.99 -10.72 2.36
N TYR A 227 12.01 -11.32 1.68
CA TYR A 227 10.54 -11.12 1.73
C TYR A 227 10.01 -9.72 1.40
N ASP A 228 10.65 -8.65 1.86
CA ASP A 228 10.37 -7.26 1.44
C ASP A 228 11.06 -6.95 0.10
N VAL A 229 11.66 -5.76 -0.07
CA VAL A 229 12.30 -5.33 -1.33
C VAL A 229 13.47 -6.21 -1.80
N ILE A 230 13.88 -7.20 -1.02
CA ILE A 230 15.01 -8.09 -1.33
C ILE A 230 14.52 -9.50 -1.64
N ASN A 231 14.94 -10.01 -2.81
CA ASN A 231 14.86 -11.42 -3.17
C ASN A 231 16.29 -11.96 -3.26
N PHE A 232 16.75 -12.63 -2.21
CA PHE A 232 18.10 -13.18 -2.16
C PHE A 232 18.28 -14.31 -3.16
N GLY A 233 17.20 -15.03 -3.53
CA GLY A 233 17.31 -16.28 -4.28
C GLY A 233 17.84 -17.41 -3.40
N SER A 234 17.18 -17.62 -2.27
CA SER A 234 17.63 -18.54 -1.23
C SER A 234 17.41 -19.99 -1.63
N SER A 235 18.47 -20.80 -1.59
CA SER A 235 18.46 -22.17 -2.08
C SER A 235 17.91 -23.22 -1.10
N ARG A 236 17.43 -22.80 0.08
CA ARG A 236 16.83 -23.68 1.11
C ARG A 236 15.57 -23.07 1.75
N ALA A 237 14.97 -22.07 1.11
CA ALA A 237 13.81 -21.35 1.63
C ALA A 237 12.47 -21.86 1.07
N GLY A 238 12.46 -22.98 0.32
CA GLY A 238 11.27 -23.49 -0.33
C GLY A 238 10.15 -23.81 0.66
N GLY A 239 8.96 -23.23 0.44
CA GLY A 239 7.81 -23.39 1.32
C GLY A 239 7.87 -22.60 2.63
N VAL A 240 8.93 -21.80 2.84
CA VAL A 240 9.05 -20.94 4.02
C VAL A 240 8.15 -19.72 3.86
N THR A 241 7.47 -19.35 4.96
CA THR A 241 6.58 -18.20 5.02
C THR A 241 7.04 -17.25 6.11
N GLN A 242 7.06 -15.96 5.80
CA GLN A 242 7.18 -14.87 6.76
C GLN A 242 5.85 -14.11 6.80
N MET A 243 5.47 -13.61 7.98
CA MET A 243 4.29 -12.77 8.15
C MET A 243 4.56 -11.64 9.12
N THR A 244 4.01 -10.48 8.81
CA THR A 244 3.96 -9.33 9.71
C THR A 244 2.51 -8.94 9.99
N VAL A 245 2.29 -8.38 11.18
CA VAL A 245 1.05 -7.65 11.50
C VAL A 245 1.41 -6.28 12.01
N GLY A 246 0.58 -5.31 11.70
CA GLY A 246 0.85 -3.94 12.05
C GLY A 246 -0.38 -3.06 12.02
N GLY A 247 -0.15 -1.80 12.33
CA GLY A 247 -1.17 -0.78 12.31
C GLY A 247 -0.55 0.60 12.35
N GLY A 248 -1.41 1.58 12.18
CA GLY A 248 -0.97 2.96 12.10
C GLY A 248 -2.12 3.89 11.77
N PHE A 249 -1.79 5.02 11.17
CA PHE A 249 -2.79 5.97 10.72
C PHE A 249 -2.33 6.75 9.50
N ARG A 250 -3.31 7.35 8.85
CA ARG A 250 -3.10 8.42 7.88
C ARG A 250 -3.76 9.71 8.31
N SER A 251 -3.14 10.83 7.95
CA SER A 251 -3.63 12.18 8.21
C SER A 251 -3.61 12.98 6.91
N ARG A 252 -4.75 13.51 6.49
CA ARG A 252 -4.89 14.45 5.37
C ARG A 252 -4.46 15.84 5.84
N ILE A 253 -3.18 16.15 5.65
CA ILE A 253 -2.57 17.42 6.10
C ILE A 253 -3.01 18.58 5.20
N LEU A 254 -3.13 18.33 3.90
CA LEU A 254 -3.66 19.27 2.90
C LEU A 254 -4.71 18.57 2.05
N SER A 255 -5.45 19.30 1.20
CA SER A 255 -6.48 18.71 0.33
C SER A 255 -5.95 17.56 -0.54
N ASN A 256 -4.68 17.59 -0.90
CA ASN A 256 -4.02 16.59 -1.74
C ASN A 256 -2.78 15.92 -1.08
N VAL A 257 -2.47 16.23 0.19
CA VAL A 257 -1.29 15.68 0.88
C VAL A 257 -1.72 14.88 2.09
N PHE A 258 -1.29 13.61 2.13
CA PHE A 258 -1.60 12.66 3.19
C PHE A 258 -0.32 12.12 3.79
N PHE A 259 -0.13 12.32 5.09
CA PHE A 259 0.94 11.71 5.86
C PHE A 259 0.51 10.35 6.40
N GLY A 260 1.34 9.34 6.19
CA GLY A 260 1.19 8.00 6.75
C GLY A 260 2.27 7.70 7.78
N ALA A 261 1.86 7.06 8.88
CA ALA A 261 2.77 6.44 9.83
C ALA A 261 2.24 5.05 10.19
N GLY A 262 3.12 4.04 10.15
CA GLY A 262 2.80 2.65 10.43
C GLY A 262 3.90 1.97 11.20
N TYR A 263 3.51 0.98 11.99
CA TYR A 263 4.40 0.06 12.68
C TYR A 263 3.93 -1.37 12.43
N GLU A 264 4.85 -2.27 12.12
CA GLU A 264 4.56 -3.69 11.97
C GLU A 264 5.64 -4.56 12.62
N ILE A 265 5.23 -5.75 13.06
CA ILE A 265 6.08 -6.75 13.72
C ILE A 265 5.94 -8.07 13.00
N ALA A 266 7.01 -8.85 12.93
CA ALA A 266 6.96 -10.23 12.54
C ALA A 266 6.17 -11.04 13.58
N VAL A 267 5.39 -12.02 13.10
CA VAL A 267 4.54 -12.85 13.96
C VAL A 267 4.78 -14.35 13.80
N ILE A 268 5.65 -14.72 12.86
CA ILE A 268 6.08 -16.11 12.64
C ILE A 268 7.57 -16.13 12.31
N SER A 269 8.19 -17.27 12.58
CA SER A 269 9.59 -17.53 12.24
C SER A 269 9.73 -18.27 10.90
N PRO A 270 10.79 -18.02 10.12
CA PRO A 270 11.86 -17.05 10.40
C PRO A 270 11.40 -15.61 10.19
N GLU A 271 11.85 -14.71 11.07
CA GLU A 271 11.57 -13.27 10.98
C GLU A 271 12.40 -12.57 9.89
N GLY A 272 13.44 -13.22 9.37
CA GLY A 272 14.22 -12.72 8.24
C GLY A 272 14.80 -11.31 8.47
N LEU A 273 14.72 -10.48 7.42
CA LEU A 273 15.21 -9.10 7.44
C LEU A 273 14.35 -8.10 8.23
N THR A 274 13.20 -8.51 8.77
CA THR A 274 12.26 -7.59 9.43
C THR A 274 11.71 -8.26 10.68
N ASP A 275 12.31 -7.96 11.83
CA ASP A 275 11.74 -8.25 13.15
C ASP A 275 10.59 -7.26 13.43
N ASP A 276 10.89 -5.97 13.37
CA ASP A 276 9.90 -4.90 13.35
C ASP A 276 10.28 -3.77 12.40
N ARG A 277 9.28 -2.99 12.00
CA ARG A 277 9.45 -1.88 11.06
C ARG A 277 8.58 -0.69 11.40
N PHE A 278 9.18 0.49 11.37
CA PHE A 278 8.47 1.76 11.23
C PHE A 278 8.43 2.18 9.75
N THR A 279 7.28 2.66 9.28
CA THR A 279 7.14 3.22 7.94
C THR A 279 6.46 4.58 8.00
N PHE A 280 7.03 5.53 7.27
CA PHE A 280 6.50 6.87 7.11
C PHE A 280 6.41 7.22 5.63
N ASP A 281 5.32 7.84 5.21
CA ASP A 281 5.16 8.29 3.84
C ASP A 281 4.39 9.60 3.72
N LEU A 282 4.54 10.23 2.56
CA LEU A 282 3.65 11.31 2.11
C LEU A 282 3.05 10.92 0.77
N SER A 283 1.74 10.76 0.68
CA SER A 283 1.03 10.71 -0.62
C SER A 283 0.64 12.11 -1.03
N ILE A 284 1.18 12.51 -2.17
CA ILE A 284 0.91 13.80 -2.78
C ILE A 284 0.15 13.51 -4.08
N ARG A 285 -1.15 13.77 -4.08
CA ARG A 285 -2.06 13.54 -5.20
C ARG A 285 -2.09 14.78 -6.12
N PHE A 286 -2.20 14.58 -7.42
CA PHE A 286 -2.21 15.67 -8.42
C PHE A 286 -3.10 15.36 -9.63
#